data_AF-A0ABD6AYK8-F1
#
_entry.id   AF-A0ABD6AYK8-F1
#
_cell.length_a   1.000
_cell.length_b   1.000
_cell.length_c   1.000
_cell.angle_alpha   90.00
_cell.angle_beta   90.00
_cell.angle_gamma   90.00
#
_symmetry.space_group_name_H-M   'P 1'
#
loop_
_entity.id
_entity.type
_entity.pdbx_description
1 polymer ?
#
loop_
_entity_poly.entity_id
_entity_poly.type
_entity_poly.pdbx_seq_one_letter_code
_entity_poly.pdbx_strand_id
1 'polypeptide(L)' 'MADRTDADEQILDLLREGARTQAYLVDETGFSRTHVRNRLQLMEARGWVENLHRQSALWELRTDPDEVDGEEE' A
#
# COMPACT_ATOMS: atom_id res chain seq x y z
N MET A 1 -17.52 2.07 -5.35
CA MET A 1 -16.77 3.08 -4.59
C MET A 1 -15.95 2.40 -3.52
N ALA A 2 -14.69 2.06 -3.82
CA ALA A 2 -13.76 1.66 -2.78
C ALA A 2 -13.37 2.92 -2.00
N ASP A 3 -13.77 2.99 -0.72
CA ASP A 3 -13.37 4.07 0.19
C ASP A 3 -11.85 3.93 0.44
N ARG A 4 -11.06 4.61 -0.40
CA ARG A 4 -9.61 4.78 -0.22
C ARG A 4 -9.39 6.04 0.58
N THR A 5 -8.48 5.95 1.53
CA THR A 5 -8.06 7.07 2.36
C THR A 5 -6.83 7.72 1.75
N ASP A 6 -6.55 9.00 2.08
CA ASP A 6 -5.29 9.67 1.69
C ASP A 6 -4.03 8.87 2.07
N ALA A 7 -4.13 8.04 3.12
CA ALA A 7 -3.04 7.17 3.53
C ALA A 7 -2.83 5.96 2.60
N ASP A 8 -3.90 5.42 2.01
CA ASP A 8 -3.77 4.34 1.03
C ASP A 8 -3.12 4.85 -0.25
N GLU A 9 -3.58 6.00 -0.75
CA GLU A 9 -3.07 6.60 -1.99
C GLU A 9 -1.57 6.87 -1.88
N GLN A 10 -1.13 7.51 -0.79
CA GLN A 10 0.30 7.77 -0.56
C GLN A 10 1.13 6.48 -0.43
N ILE A 11 0.61 5.46 0.25
CA ILE A 11 1.33 4.18 0.37
C ILE A 11 1.42 3.49 -1.00
N LEU A 12 0.34 3.49 -1.78
CA LEU A 12 0.30 2.89 -3.11
C LEU A 12 1.26 3.61 -4.05
N ASP A 13 1.28 4.95 -4.05
CA ASP A 13 2.24 5.76 -4.82
C ASP A 13 3.69 5.36 -4.54
N LEU A 14 4.06 5.26 -3.27
CA LEU A 14 5.41 4.85 -2.87
C LEU A 14 5.74 3.41 -3.31
N LEU A 15 4.73 2.52 -3.35
CA LEU A 15 4.91 1.13 -3.79
C LEU A 15 4.90 0.97 -5.32
N ARG A 16 4.31 1.91 -6.08
CA ARG A 16 4.44 2.00 -7.55
C ARG A 16 5.89 2.22 -7.96
N GLU A 17 6.65 2.96 -7.16
CA GLU A 17 8.10 3.17 -7.34
C GLU A 17 8.96 1.96 -6.96
N GLY A 18 8.34 0.86 -6.53
CA GLY A 18 8.96 -0.42 -6.21
C GLY A 18 8.81 -0.83 -4.75
N ALA A 19 9.34 -2.00 -4.41
CA ALA A 19 9.16 -2.56 -3.07
C ALA A 19 9.77 -1.67 -1.97
N ARG A 20 9.03 -1.46 -0.88
CA ARG A 20 9.43 -0.62 0.27
C ARG A 20 9.13 -1.31 1.59
N THR A 21 9.93 -1.02 2.61
CA THR A 21 9.68 -1.56 3.96
C THR A 21 8.61 -0.76 4.67
N GLN A 22 7.90 -1.37 5.62
CA GLN A 22 6.93 -0.64 6.46
C GLN A 22 7.58 0.56 7.19
N ALA A 23 8.84 0.44 7.60
CA ALA A 23 9.56 1.55 8.24
C ALA A 23 9.75 2.72 7.28
N TYR A 24 10.18 2.45 6.04
CA TYR A 24 10.30 3.47 5.00
C TYR A 24 8.96 4.18 4.72
N LEU A 25 7.88 3.41 4.59
CA LEU A 25 6.54 3.96 4.36
C LEU A 25 6.09 4.88 5.51
N VAL A 26 6.44 4.54 6.76
CA VAL A 26 6.16 5.40 7.92
C VAL A 26 6.92 6.72 7.84
N ASP A 27 8.20 6.66 7.48
CA ASP A 27 9.06 7.84 7.42
C ASP A 27 8.62 8.80 6.30
N GLU A 28 8.27 8.28 5.11
CA GLU A 28 7.86 9.10 3.97
C GLU A 28 6.43 9.64 4.11
N THR A 29 5.49 8.83 4.60
CA THR A 29 4.07 9.27 4.72
C THR A 29 3.79 10.08 5.98
N GLY A 30 4.70 10.04 6.97
CA GLY A 30 4.51 10.68 8.28
C GLY A 30 3.41 10.04 9.15
N PHE A 31 2.76 8.97 8.69
CA PHE A 31 1.74 8.28 9.48
C PHE A 31 2.34 7.38 10.55
N SER A 32 1.60 7.16 11.63
CA SER A 32 2.05 6.24 12.68
C SER A 32 2.27 4.82 12.15
N ARG A 33 3.24 4.11 12.73
CA ARG A 33 3.55 2.71 12.38
C ARG A 33 2.35 1.77 12.44
N THR A 34 1.47 1.97 13.42
CA THR A 34 0.23 1.19 13.57
C THR A 34 -0.75 1.49 12.44
N HIS A 35 -0.87 2.77 12.04
CA HIS A 35 -1.76 3.17 10.96
C HIS A 35 -1.30 2.55 9.63
N VAL A 36 -0.03 2.73 9.26
CA VAL A 36 0.56 2.13 8.04
C VAL A 36 0.39 0.61 8.03
N ARG A 37 0.66 -0.08 9.16
CA ARG A 37 0.46 -1.53 9.25
C ARG A 37 -0.99 -1.94 8.97
N ASN A 38 -1.96 -1.25 9.57
CA ASN A 38 -3.37 -1.57 9.39
C ASN A 38 -3.80 -1.34 7.94
N ARG A 39 -3.32 -0.25 7.31
CA ARG A 39 -3.59 0.02 5.88
C ARG A 39 -3.01 -1.08 4.99
N LEU A 40 -1.74 -1.45 5.19
CA LEU A 40 -1.10 -2.54 4.43
C LEU A 40 -1.84 -3.87 4.57
N GLN A 41 -2.29 -4.23 5.77
CA GLN A 41 -3.08 -5.45 5.98
C GLN A 41 -4.43 -5.43 5.24
N LEU A 42 -5.09 -4.27 5.20
CA LEU A 42 -6.33 -4.10 4.45
C LEU A 42 -6.10 -4.21 2.94
N MET A 43 -5.03 -3.59 2.44
CA MET A 43 -4.65 -3.65 1.02
C MET A 43 -4.21 -5.07 0.61
N GLU A 44 -3.50 -5.78 1.48
CA GLU A 44 -3.11 -7.19 1.27
C GLU A 44 -4.34 -8.10 1.19
N ALA A 45 -5.31 -7.91 2.09
CA ALA A 45 -6.56 -8.66 2.06
C ALA A 45 -7.39 -8.43 0.77
N ARG A 46 -7.19 -7.28 0.11
CA ARG A 46 -7.79 -6.94 -1.19
C ARG A 46 -6.95 -7.41 -2.39
N GLY A 47 -5.74 -7.94 -2.16
CA GLY A 47 -4.82 -8.38 -3.20
C GLY A 47 -4.06 -7.25 -3.91
N TRP A 48 -4.08 -6.04 -3.35
CA TRP A 48 -3.39 -4.89 -3.95
C TRP A 48 -1.89 -4.91 -3.69
N VAL A 49 -1.49 -5.34 -2.50
CA VAL A 49 -0.08 -5.42 -2.08
C VAL A 49 0.23 -6.80 -1.53
N GLU A 50 1.51 -7.17 -1.52
CA GLU A 50 2.00 -8.40 -0.89
C GLU A 50 3.23 -8.12 -0.03
N ASN A 51 3.33 -8.82 1.10
CA ASN A 51 4.54 -8.84 1.93
C ASN A 51 5.56 -9.86 1.39
N LEU A 52 6.51 -9.39 0.59
CA LEU A 52 7.59 -10.20 0.02
C LEU A 52 8.52 -10.78 1.10
N HIS A 53 8.71 -10.06 2.20
CA HIS A 53 9.61 -10.49 3.27
C HIS A 53 9.12 -10.08 4.66
N ARG A 54 8.47 -11.02 5.35
CA ARG A 54 7.80 -10.77 6.64
C ARG A 54 8.73 -10.26 7.74
N GLN A 55 9.99 -10.68 7.77
CA GLN A 55 10.92 -10.26 8.83
C GLN A 55 11.31 -8.78 8.71
N SER A 56 11.50 -8.27 7.49
CA SER A 56 11.79 -6.84 7.26
C SER A 56 10.53 -6.01 6.98
N ALA A 57 9.37 -6.67 6.91
CA ALA A 57 8.12 -6.10 6.41
C ALA A 57 8.34 -5.38 5.08
N LEU A 58 8.92 -6.07 4.10
CA LEU A 58 9.08 -5.58 2.73
C LEU A 58 7.79 -5.82 1.96
N TRP A 59 7.22 -4.75 1.42
CA TRP A 59 5.95 -4.75 0.70
C TRP A 59 6.16 -4.35 -0.75
N GLU A 60 5.36 -4.93 -1.64
CA GLU A 60 5.35 -4.61 -3.07
C GLU A 60 3.90 -4.48 -3.56
N LEU A 61 3.68 -3.60 -4.53
CA LEU A 61 2.41 -3.49 -5.24
C LEU A 61 2.23 -4.67 -6.19
N ARG A 62 1.10 -5.36 -6.09
CA ARG A 62 0.72 -6.50 -6.94
C ARG A 62 -0.32 -6.14 -7.99
N THR A 63 -1.37 -5.46 -7.55
CA THR A 63 -2.46 -5.02 -8.40
C THR A 63 -2.65 -3.55 -8.10
N ASP A 64 -2.44 -2.71 -9.11
CA ASP A 64 -2.72 -1.30 -8.98
C ASP A 64 -4.24 -1.09 -9.03
N PRO A 65 -4.85 -0.58 -7.94
CA PRO A 65 -6.28 -0.43 -7.91
C PRO A 65 -6.72 0.79 -8.78
N ASP A 66 -5.84 1.73 -9.14
CA ASP A 66 -6.15 2.83 -10.06
C ASP A 66 -6.14 2.41 -11.54
N GLU A 67 -5.40 1.34 -11.88
CA GLU A 67 -5.45 0.79 -13.25
C GLU A 67 -6.75 0.01 -13.52
N VAL A 68 -7.35 -0.60 -12.50
CA VAL A 68 -8.57 -1.43 -12.64
C VAL A 68 -9.87 -0.64 -12.52
N ASP A 69 -9.89 0.50 -11.82
CA ASP A 69 -11.07 1.38 -11.72
C ASP A 69 -11.18 2.34 -12.94
N GLY A 70 -10.21 2.33 -13.87
CA GLY A 70 -10.18 3.16 -15.08
C GLY A 70 -10.95 2.60 -16.29
N GLU A 71 -11.57 1.43 -16.17
CA GLU A 71 -12.35 0.77 -17.23
C GLU A 71 -13.87 0.95 -17.04
N GLU A 72 -14.35 2.19 -16.94
CA GLU A 72 -15.78 2.51 -17.17
C GLU A 72 -15.85 3.74 -18.10
N GLU A 73 -16.11 3.48 -19.40
CA GLU A 73 -16.34 4.47 -20.48
C GLU A 73 -17.58 5.35 -20.26
#